data_AF-A0A843C863-F1
#
_entry.id   AF-A0A843C863-F1
#
_cell.length_a   1.000
_cell.length_b   1.000
_cell.length_c   1.000
_cell.angle_alpha   90.00
_cell.angle_beta   90.00
_cell.angle_gamma   90.00
#
_symmetry.space_group_name_H-M   'P 1'
#
loop_
_entity.id
_entity.type
_entity.pdbx_description
1 polymer ?
#
loop_
_entity_poly.entity_id
_entity_poly.type
_entity_poly.pdbx_seq_one_letter_code
_entity_poly.pdbx_strand_id
1 'polypeptide(L)' 'IFVGADGDSEWENKSSRFLKQLYTDEVLKIKFTVSAKEDIDDEFGKIAINYEGVKQGGEIVVISKRNWYRIKKILSK' A
#
# COMPACT_ATOMS: atom_id res chain seq x y z
N ILE A 1 11.07 -9.49 0.45
CA ILE A 1 11.34 -8.10 0.90
C ILE A 1 10.62 -7.18 -0.08
N PHE A 2 9.70 -6.35 0.41
CA PHE A 2 8.94 -5.39 -0.39
C PHE A 2 9.80 -4.13 -0.61
N VAL A 3 10.30 -3.92 -1.83
CA VAL A 3 11.10 -2.74 -2.18
C VAL A 3 10.20 -1.78 -2.94
N GLY A 4 9.91 -0.62 -2.33
CA GLY A 4 9.06 0.40 -2.93
C GLY A 4 9.80 1.14 -4.05
N ALA A 5 9.13 1.30 -5.20
CA ALA A 5 9.56 2.19 -6.27
C ALA A 5 8.56 3.34 -6.33
N ASP A 6 9.06 4.56 -6.14
CA ASP A 6 8.38 5.82 -5.84
C ASP A 6 6.98 6.10 -6.43
N GLY A 7 6.19 6.89 -5.67
CA GLY A 7 4.97 7.59 -6.14
C GLY A 7 5.31 8.88 -6.91
N ASP A 8 4.31 9.57 -7.47
CA ASP A 8 4.48 10.81 -8.28
C ASP A 8 3.28 11.78 -8.12
N SER A 9 3.34 12.97 -8.71
CA SER A 9 3.57 14.25 -8.03
C SER A 9 2.36 15.17 -7.84
N GLU A 10 1.19 14.87 -8.38
CA GLU A 10 -0.09 15.33 -7.77
C GLU A 10 -0.44 14.51 -6.51
N TRP A 11 0.40 13.52 -6.22
CA TRP A 11 0.64 12.83 -4.96
C TRP A 11 2.16 12.72 -4.70
N GLU A 12 2.87 13.85 -4.86
CA GLU A 12 4.25 14.23 -4.48
C GLU A 12 5.22 13.14 -3.94
N ASN A 13 5.34 11.99 -4.61
CA ASN A 13 6.09 10.83 -4.10
C ASN A 13 5.63 10.33 -2.71
N LYS A 14 4.45 10.75 -2.24
CA LYS A 14 3.86 10.37 -0.96
C LYS A 14 2.77 9.36 -1.23
N SER A 15 3.06 8.08 -1.06
CA SER A 15 2.04 7.05 -1.23
C SER A 15 0.97 7.06 -0.14
N SER A 16 1.17 7.82 0.95
CA SER A 16 0.44 7.69 2.22
C SER A 16 0.11 9.05 2.85
N ARG A 17 -1.11 9.21 3.40
CA ARG A 17 -1.58 10.44 4.06
C ARG A 17 -2.37 10.13 5.32
N PHE A 18 -2.05 10.82 6.41
CA PHE A 18 -2.90 10.89 7.60
C PHE A 18 -4.02 11.92 7.39
N LEU A 19 -5.26 11.48 7.57
CA LEU A 19 -6.46 12.31 7.48
C LEU A 19 -6.89 12.84 8.84
N LYS A 20 -6.53 12.12 9.92
CA LYS A 20 -6.88 12.45 11.31
C LYS A 20 -5.70 12.11 12.23
N GLN A 21 -5.71 12.70 13.41
CA GLN A 21 -4.82 12.32 14.50
C GLN A 21 -5.16 10.91 14.98
N LEU A 22 -4.14 10.20 15.46
CA LEU A 22 -4.27 8.96 16.21
C LEU A 22 -3.58 9.17 17.55
N TYR A 23 -4.28 8.94 18.64
CA TYR A 23 -3.73 9.06 19.99
C TYR A 23 -3.10 7.75 20.46
N THR A 24 -2.22 7.83 21.47
CA THR A 24 -1.37 6.70 21.89
C THR A 24 -2.14 5.52 22.49
N ASP A 25 -3.36 5.76 22.96
CA ASP A 25 -4.29 4.78 23.52
C ASP A 25 -5.31 4.25 22.48
N GLU A 26 -5.32 4.80 21.27
CA GLU A 26 -6.22 4.37 20.20
C GLU A 26 -5.64 3.20 19.39
N VAL A 27 -6.48 2.22 19.06
CA VAL A 27 -6.11 1.11 18.17
C VAL A 27 -6.38 1.47 16.71
N LEU A 28 -5.35 1.35 15.87
CA LEU A 28 -5.45 1.50 14.42
C LEU A 28 -5.50 0.13 13.72
N LYS A 29 -6.61 -0.16 13.04
CA LYS A 29 -6.76 -1.36 12.21
C LYS A 29 -6.40 -1.04 10.77
N ILE A 30 -5.41 -1.74 10.22
CA ILE A 30 -4.99 -1.58 8.82
C ILE A 30 -5.62 -2.67 7.95
N LYS A 31 -6.20 -2.27 6.82
CA LYS A 31 -6.65 -3.15 5.73
C LYS A 31 -5.76 -2.95 4.52
N PHE A 32 -5.19 -4.03 4.00
CA PHE A 32 -4.46 -4.05 2.73
C PHE A 32 -5.36 -4.56 1.61
N THR A 33 -5.24 -3.96 0.42
CA THR A 33 -5.97 -4.35 -0.78
C THR A 33 -5.04 -4.33 -1.98
N VAL A 34 -4.95 -5.44 -2.71
CA VAL A 34 -4.25 -5.46 -4.01
C VAL A 34 -5.10 -4.69 -5.01
N SER A 35 -4.58 -3.57 -5.51
CA SER A 35 -5.29 -2.68 -6.43
C SER A 35 -4.87 -2.84 -7.89
N ALA A 36 -3.70 -3.44 -8.14
CA ALA A 36 -3.26 -3.82 -9.48
C ALA A 36 -2.21 -4.94 -9.40
N LYS A 37 -2.05 -5.66 -10.52
CA LYS A 37 -0.99 -6.64 -10.73
C LYS A 37 -0.51 -6.51 -12.17
N GLU A 38 0.80 -6.42 -12.36
CA GLU A 38 1.43 -6.24 -13.66
C GLU A 38 2.65 -7.16 -13.79
N ASP A 39 2.93 -7.60 -15.01
CA ASP A 39 4.17 -8.30 -15.34
C ASP A 39 5.31 -7.30 -15.57
N ILE A 40 6.53 -7.67 -15.18
CA ILE A 40 7.75 -6.90 -15.48
C ILE A 40 8.60 -7.67 -16.49
N ASP A 41 8.98 -8.90 -16.14
CA ASP A 41 9.86 -9.77 -16.91
C ASP A 41 9.53 -11.25 -16.63
N ASP A 42 10.34 -12.18 -17.12
CA ASP A 42 10.11 -13.63 -16.96
C ASP A 42 10.23 -14.12 -15.51
N GLU A 43 10.95 -13.40 -14.65
CA GLU A 43 11.17 -13.79 -13.26
C GLU A 43 10.27 -13.00 -12.28
N PHE A 44 9.83 -11.80 -12.66
CA PHE A 44 9.18 -10.86 -11.76
C PHE A 44 7.92 -10.20 -12.33
N GLY A 45 6.98 -9.95 -11.42
CA GLY A 45 5.89 -9.01 -11.62
C GLY A 45 5.92 -7.93 -10.55
N LYS A 46 4.91 -7.08 -10.54
CA LYS A 46 4.64 -6.13 -9.46
C LYS A 46 3.17 -6.10 -9.11
N ILE A 47 2.89 -5.75 -7.85
CA ILE A 47 1.54 -5.48 -7.37
C ILE A 47 1.47 -4.06 -6.83
N ALA A 48 0.34 -3.40 -7.07
CA ALA A 48 -0.02 -2.19 -6.36
C ALA A 48 -0.85 -2.58 -5.13
N ILE A 49 -0.47 -2.05 -3.97
CA ILE A 49 -1.24 -2.21 -2.73
C ILE A 49 -1.78 -0.85 -2.31
N ASN A 50 -3.07 -0.81 -2.04
CA ASN A 50 -3.68 0.25 -1.24
C ASN A 50 -3.76 -0.23 0.20
N TYR A 51 -3.61 0.68 1.16
CA TYR A 51 -3.98 0.39 2.54
C TYR A 51 -4.77 1.52 3.16
N GLU A 52 -5.67 1.13 4.06
CA GLU A 52 -6.53 2.04 4.81
C GLU A 52 -6.43 1.69 6.29
N GLY A 53 -6.15 2.69 7.12
CA GLY A 53 -6.13 2.57 8.57
C GLY A 53 -7.36 3.22 9.17
N VAL A 54 -8.07 2.45 9.98
CA VAL A 54 -9.35 2.84 10.59
C VAL A 54 -9.26 2.62 12.11
N LYS A 55 -9.73 3.58 12.91
CA LYS A 55 -9.82 3.40 14.37
C LYS A 55 -11.11 2.67 14.78
N GLN A 56 -11.23 2.27 16.05
CA GLN A 56 -12.35 1.45 16.54
C GLN A 56 -13.75 2.04 16.24
N GLY A 57 -13.87 3.36 16.12
CA GLY A 57 -15.12 4.04 15.75
C GLY A 57 -15.44 4.05 14.24
N GLY A 58 -14.66 3.38 13.40
CA GLY A 58 -14.88 3.34 11.94
C GLY A 58 -14.34 4.56 11.18
N GLU A 59 -13.70 5.50 11.88
CA GLU A 59 -13.11 6.67 11.24
C GLU A 59 -11.78 6.35 10.57
N ILE A 60 -11.63 6.72 9.30
CA ILE A 60 -10.38 6.56 8.55
C ILE A 60 -9.35 7.58 9.04
N VAL A 61 -8.19 7.08 9.43
CA VAL A 61 -7.06 7.83 9.98
C VAL A 61 -5.94 7.98 8.96
N VAL A 62 -5.64 6.92 8.20
CA VAL A 62 -4.58 6.93 7.19
C VAL A 62 -5.06 6.23 5.93
N ILE A 63 -4.73 6.82 4.78
CA ILE A 63 -4.96 6.21 3.48
C ILE A 63 -3.64 6.16 2.73
N SER A 64 -3.48 5.10 1.95
CA SER A 64 -2.36 4.97 1.04
C SER A 64 -2.79 4.25 -0.21
N LYS A 65 -2.36 4.77 -1.36
CA LYS A 65 -2.79 4.30 -2.67
C LYS A 65 -1.59 4.00 -3.55
N ARG A 66 -1.73 2.94 -4.35
CA ARG A 66 -0.79 2.55 -5.40
C ARG A 66 0.67 2.42 -4.94
N ASN A 67 0.90 1.78 -3.79
CA ASN A 67 2.25 1.37 -3.40
C ASN A 67 2.67 0.20 -4.29
N TRP A 68 3.64 0.42 -5.18
CA TRP A 68 4.14 -0.62 -6.05
C TRP A 68 5.21 -1.46 -5.37
N TYR A 69 5.07 -2.78 -5.53
CA TYR A 69 5.95 -3.76 -4.94
C TYR A 69 6.30 -4.84 -5.95
N ARG A 70 7.61 -5.10 -6.13
CA ARG A 70 8.09 -6.23 -6.93
C ARG A 70 7.78 -7.56 -6.24
N ILE A 71 7.27 -8.52 -6.99
CA ILE A 71 6.99 -9.88 -6.54
C ILE A 71 7.63 -10.89 -7.48
N LYS A 72 8.10 -12.02 -6.94
CA LYS A 72 8.67 -13.11 -7.74
C LYS A 72 7.55 -13.93 -8.37
N LYS A 73 7.67 -14.26 -9.65
CA LYS A 73 6.78 -15.21 -10.31
C LYS A 73 7.07 -16.61 -9.79
N ILE A 74 6.02 -17.41 -9.55
CA ILE A 74 6.21 -18.84 -9.35
C ILE A 74 6.57 -19.39 -10.72
N LEU A 75 7.82 -19.79 -10.90
CA LEU A 75 8.22 -20.58 -12.06
C LEU A 75 7.50 -21.92 -11.93
N SER A 76 6.46 -22.13 -12.74
CA SER A 76 5.87 -23.45 -12.92
C SER A 76 6.99 -24.36 -13.46
N LYS A 77 7.39 -25.36 -12.66
CA LYS A 77 8.29 -26.43 -13.10
C LYS A 77 7.62 -27.32 -14.14
#